data_AF-X7YP41-F1
#
_entry.id   AF-X7YP41-F1
#
_cell.length_a   1.000
_cell.length_b   1.000
_cell.length_c   1.000
_cell.angle_alpha   90.00
_cell.angle_beta   90.00
_cell.angle_gamma   90.00
#
_symmetry.space_group_name_H-M   'P 1'
#
loop_
_entity.id
_entity.type
_entity.pdbx_description
1 polymer ?
#
loop_
_entity_poly.entity_id
_entity_poly.type
_entity_poly.pdbx_seq_one_letter_code
_entity_poly.pdbx_strand_id
1 'polypeptide(L)'
;MAHDPGRGNGSGPVGLILTRQGVPVLEGTSLEGVARGGYVLGDTGAAQPDVILIGTGSEVQIAVAAQKVLADKGITARVVSMPCVEWFESQPYEYQESVLPADVTARVAVEAGVAMPWHKIVGDAGKSYRSSTTGNQRITRPCTGNSASPQKPSSPRPNDHWTTPEEGLINDSESQSRRIERGRRIRLVG
;
A
#
# COMPACT_ATOMS: atom_id res chain seq x y z
N MET A 1 22.97 -6.24 -31.75
CA MET A 1 21.75 -6.84 -31.17
C MET A 1 21.06 -5.74 -30.39
N ALA A 2 19.80 -5.42 -30.72
CA ALA A 2 19.09 -4.30 -30.11
C ALA A 2 18.75 -4.63 -28.66
N HIS A 3 19.09 -3.70 -27.76
CA HIS A 3 18.73 -3.75 -26.35
C HIS A 3 17.25 -3.40 -26.23
N ASP A 4 16.39 -4.39 -25.98
CA ASP A 4 14.97 -4.16 -25.67
C ASP A 4 14.88 -3.54 -24.26
N PRO A 5 14.42 -2.29 -24.11
CA PRO A 5 14.35 -1.62 -22.81
C PRO A 5 13.35 -2.26 -21.83
N GLY A 6 12.49 -3.18 -22.28
CA GLY A 6 11.56 -3.91 -21.42
C GLY A 6 12.15 -5.12 -20.70
N ARG A 7 13.37 -5.57 -21.05
CA ARG A 7 13.98 -6.80 -20.53
C ARG A 7 15.18 -6.47 -19.64
N GLY A 8 14.97 -6.46 -18.32
CA GLY A 8 16.06 -6.27 -17.35
C GLY A 8 17.09 -7.42 -17.37
N ASN A 9 18.37 -7.05 -17.53
CA ASN A 9 19.61 -7.75 -17.18
C ASN A 9 19.78 -9.27 -17.44
N GLY A 10 19.03 -9.91 -18.35
CA GLY A 10 19.35 -11.29 -18.73
C GLY A 10 18.43 -11.98 -19.75
N SER A 11 18.87 -13.16 -20.20
CA SER A 11 18.10 -14.04 -21.10
C SER A 11 17.15 -15.00 -20.37
N GLY A 12 17.11 -14.95 -19.03
CA GLY A 12 16.28 -15.81 -18.19
C GLY A 12 14.77 -15.48 -18.24
N PRO A 13 13.93 -16.34 -17.64
CA PRO A 13 12.51 -16.07 -17.48
C PRO A 13 12.27 -14.94 -16.45
N VAL A 14 11.17 -14.20 -16.63
CA VAL A 14 10.75 -13.12 -15.71
C VAL A 14 9.31 -13.39 -15.26
N GLY A 15 9.09 -13.36 -13.94
CA GLY A 15 7.76 -13.42 -13.34
C GLY A 15 7.29 -12.03 -12.93
N LEU A 16 6.09 -11.62 -13.37
CA LEU A 16 5.47 -10.37 -12.96
C LEU A 16 4.46 -10.65 -11.85
N ILE A 17 4.67 -10.06 -10.67
CA ILE A 17 3.78 -10.18 -9.52
C ILE A 17 2.90 -8.94 -9.46
N LEU A 18 1.62 -9.09 -9.80
CA LEU A 18 0.66 -7.99 -9.94
C LEU A 18 -0.44 -8.09 -8.88
N THR A 19 -0.86 -6.93 -8.37
CA THR A 19 -1.95 -6.85 -7.39
C THR A 19 -3.28 -7.08 -8.08
N ARG A 20 -4.25 -7.62 -7.33
CA ARG A 20 -5.66 -7.66 -7.77
C ARG A 20 -6.36 -6.32 -7.51
N GLN A 21 -6.08 -5.74 -6.36
CA GLN A 21 -6.66 -4.48 -5.90
C GLN A 21 -6.01 -3.28 -6.59
N GLY A 22 -6.76 -2.17 -6.62
CA GLY A 22 -6.21 -0.87 -7.01
C GLY A 22 -5.15 -0.40 -6.00
N VAL A 23 -4.07 0.17 -6.53
CA VAL A 23 -2.99 0.80 -5.76
C VAL A 23 -2.79 2.23 -6.27
N PRO A 24 -2.39 3.17 -5.40
CA PRO A 24 -2.17 4.55 -5.82
C PRO A 24 -0.95 4.66 -6.76
N VAL A 25 -0.99 5.66 -7.65
CA VAL A 25 0.21 6.12 -8.36
C VAL A 25 1.04 6.94 -7.38
N LEU A 26 2.30 6.57 -7.20
CA LEU A 26 3.21 7.25 -6.27
C LEU A 26 4.10 8.22 -7.04
N GLU A 27 4.32 9.39 -6.48
CA GLU A 27 5.32 10.33 -6.99
C GLU A 27 6.74 9.76 -6.83
N GLY A 28 7.64 10.13 -7.74
CA GLY A 28 9.04 9.69 -7.69
C GLY A 28 9.32 8.31 -8.30
N THR A 29 8.31 7.60 -8.81
CA THR A 29 8.54 6.32 -9.48
C THR A 29 9.37 6.51 -10.75
N SER A 30 10.37 5.65 -10.96
CA SER A 30 11.34 5.80 -12.06
C SER A 30 11.47 4.51 -12.87
N LEU A 31 11.38 4.61 -14.20
CA LEU A 31 11.64 3.49 -15.10
C LEU A 31 13.08 2.98 -14.96
N GLU A 32 14.05 3.89 -14.89
CA GLU A 32 15.46 3.55 -14.67
C GLU A 32 15.68 2.91 -13.30
N GLY A 33 14.98 3.41 -12.28
CA GLY A 33 15.01 2.83 -10.93
C GLY A 33 14.49 1.39 -10.92
N VAL A 34 13.38 1.13 -11.61
CA VAL A 34 12.81 -0.22 -11.77
C VAL A 34 13.79 -1.14 -12.50
N ALA A 35 14.46 -0.66 -13.55
CA ALA A 35 15.45 -1.43 -14.30
C ALA A 35 16.68 -1.81 -13.45
N ARG A 36 16.98 -1.05 -12.39
CA ARG A 36 18.03 -1.36 -11.41
C ARG A 36 17.57 -2.27 -10.27
N GLY A 37 16.31 -2.69 -10.26
CA GLY A 37 15.74 -3.62 -9.27
C GLY A 37 15.34 -2.98 -7.94
N GLY A 38 16.05 -1.97 -7.48
CA GLY A 38 15.71 -1.23 -6.26
C GLY A 38 16.31 0.17 -6.24
N TYR A 39 15.53 1.16 -5.79
CA TYR A 39 15.92 2.57 -5.86
C TYR A 39 15.24 3.41 -4.75
N VAL A 40 15.84 4.57 -4.47
CA VAL A 40 15.27 5.55 -3.53
C VAL A 40 14.05 6.22 -4.17
N LEU A 41 12.88 5.99 -3.59
CA LEU A 41 11.61 6.59 -4.03
C LEU A 41 11.38 7.95 -3.35
N GLY A 42 11.79 8.06 -2.08
CA GLY A 42 11.65 9.29 -1.32
C GLY A 42 12.71 9.39 -0.25
N ASP A 43 13.25 10.59 -0.06
CA ASP A 43 14.26 10.88 0.96
C ASP A 43 13.98 12.25 1.58
N THR A 44 14.39 12.44 2.83
CA THR A 44 14.23 13.72 3.55
C THR A 44 15.40 14.68 3.30
N GLY A 45 16.34 14.30 2.42
CA GLY A 45 17.51 15.11 2.05
C GLY A 45 18.61 15.16 3.11
N ALA A 46 18.48 14.38 4.19
CA ALA A 46 19.54 14.21 5.18
C ALA A 46 20.69 13.43 4.55
N ALA A 47 21.93 13.78 4.90
CA ALA A 47 23.11 13.04 4.44
C ALA A 47 23.06 11.56 4.84
N GLN A 48 22.45 11.27 6.00
CA GLN A 48 22.25 9.93 6.51
C GLN A 48 20.86 9.83 7.15
N PRO A 49 19.94 8.97 6.67
CA PRO A 49 18.63 8.77 7.28
C PRO A 49 18.75 7.97 8.58
N ASP A 50 17.88 8.22 9.54
CA ASP A 50 17.78 7.45 10.78
C ASP A 50 17.26 6.02 10.53
N VAL A 51 16.43 5.84 9.50
CA VAL A 51 15.83 4.54 9.14
C VAL A 51 15.58 4.42 7.64
N ILE A 52 15.73 3.22 7.11
CA ILE A 52 15.36 2.89 5.72
C ILE A 52 14.13 1.99 5.72
N LEU A 53 13.07 2.43 5.04
CA LEU A 53 11.84 1.70 4.80
C LEU A 53 11.87 1.12 3.40
N ILE A 54 11.82 -0.21 3.28
CA ILE A 54 11.91 -0.93 2.01
C ILE A 54 10.56 -1.57 1.72
N GLY A 55 9.94 -1.19 0.61
CA GLY A 55 8.64 -1.72 0.21
C GLY A 55 8.66 -2.35 -1.18
N THR A 56 7.75 -3.29 -1.40
CA THR A 56 7.51 -3.93 -2.70
C THR A 56 6.03 -3.88 -3.07
N GLY A 57 5.73 -3.78 -4.36
CA GLY A 57 4.35 -3.79 -4.88
C GLY A 57 3.39 -2.86 -4.13
N SER A 58 2.30 -3.43 -3.61
CA SER A 58 1.26 -2.70 -2.87
C SER A 58 1.75 -2.04 -1.58
N GLU A 59 2.79 -2.56 -0.96
CA GLU A 59 3.25 -2.13 0.36
C GLU A 59 4.13 -0.87 0.29
N VAL A 60 4.59 -0.47 -0.89
CA VAL A 60 5.35 0.79 -1.08
C VAL A 60 4.55 2.01 -0.61
N GLN A 61 3.24 2.03 -0.83
CA GLN A 61 2.38 3.11 -0.36
C GLN A 61 2.36 3.23 1.17
N ILE A 62 2.52 2.09 1.87
CA ILE A 62 2.56 2.04 3.33
C ILE A 62 3.89 2.60 3.83
N ALA A 63 5.00 2.27 3.16
CA ALA A 63 6.31 2.84 3.47
C ALA A 63 6.33 4.37 3.29
N VAL A 64 5.73 4.88 2.22
CA VAL A 64 5.59 6.34 1.98
C VAL A 64 4.73 7.00 3.06
N ALA A 65 3.62 6.38 3.47
CA ALA A 65 2.80 6.91 4.55
C ALA A 65 3.55 6.91 5.90
N ALA A 66 4.30 5.85 6.20
CA ALA A 66 5.10 5.73 7.40
C ALA A 66 6.23 6.77 7.47
N GLN A 67 6.87 7.09 6.34
CA GLN A 67 7.87 8.17 6.27
C GLN A 67 7.30 9.50 6.77
N LYS A 68 6.07 9.86 6.38
CA LYS A 68 5.41 11.10 6.83
C LYS A 68 5.17 11.09 8.35
N VAL A 69 4.66 9.97 8.88
CA VAL A 69 4.41 9.81 10.32
C VAL A 69 5.71 9.86 11.14
N LEU A 70 6.82 9.38 10.58
CA LEU A 70 8.15 9.46 11.21
C LEU A 70 8.71 10.87 11.17
N ALA A 71 8.52 11.59 10.07
CA ALA A 71 8.93 12.98 9.94
C ALA A 71 8.22 13.88 10.98
N ASP A 72 6.94 13.65 11.27
CA ASP A 72 6.19 14.36 12.32
C ASP A 72 6.76 14.14 13.73
N LYS A 73 7.58 13.10 13.90
CA LYS A 73 8.29 12.76 15.15
C LYS A 73 9.76 13.17 15.13
N GLY A 74 10.20 13.89 14.09
CA GLY A 74 11.59 14.29 13.91
C GLY A 74 12.53 13.15 13.51
N ILE A 75 12.01 12.04 12.99
CA ILE A 75 12.79 10.90 12.51
C ILE A 75 12.91 10.99 10.99
N THR A 76 14.14 11.02 10.49
CA THR A 76 14.44 11.03 9.05
C THR A 76 14.36 9.61 8.49
N ALA A 77 13.45 9.39 7.54
CA ALA A 77 13.24 8.09 6.94
C ALA A 77 13.47 8.15 5.43
N ARG A 78 14.26 7.22 4.90
CA ARG A 78 14.40 6.99 3.46
C ARG A 78 13.43 5.89 3.03
N VAL A 79 12.73 6.09 1.93
CA VAL A 79 11.86 5.08 1.31
C VAL A 79 12.55 4.51 0.08
N VAL A 80 12.69 3.18 0.06
CA VAL A 80 13.24 2.41 -1.05
C VAL A 80 12.15 1.55 -1.65
N SER A 81 11.96 1.66 -2.96
CA SER A 81 11.14 0.73 -3.74
C SER A 81 12.05 -0.40 -4.24
N MET A 82 11.68 -1.66 -3.98
CA MET A 82 12.51 -2.84 -4.33
C MET A 82 11.72 -3.85 -5.19
N PRO A 83 11.32 -3.51 -6.43
CA PRO A 83 10.54 -4.40 -7.29
C PRO A 83 11.24 -5.72 -7.66
N CYS A 84 12.57 -5.78 -7.68
CA CYS A 84 13.31 -7.02 -7.96
C CYS A 84 14.65 -7.04 -7.20
N VAL A 85 14.73 -7.90 -6.19
CA VAL A 85 15.94 -8.07 -5.37
C VAL A 85 17.10 -8.60 -6.20
N GLU A 86 16.87 -9.53 -7.11
CA GLU A 86 17.91 -10.15 -7.94
C GLU A 86 18.58 -9.12 -8.86
N TRP A 87 17.79 -8.21 -9.44
CA TRP A 87 18.34 -7.13 -10.26
C TRP A 87 19.11 -6.12 -9.43
N PHE A 88 18.66 -5.83 -8.21
CA PHE A 88 19.36 -4.95 -7.28
C PHE A 88 20.70 -5.55 -6.80
N GLU A 89 20.71 -6.82 -6.39
CA GLU A 89 21.91 -7.56 -5.99
C GLU A 89 22.93 -7.67 -7.15
N SER A 90 22.46 -7.63 -8.41
CA SER A 90 23.35 -7.63 -9.59
C SER A 90 24.00 -6.27 -9.89
N GLN A 91 23.59 -5.19 -9.22
CA GLN A 91 24.15 -3.86 -9.46
C GLN A 91 25.57 -3.74 -8.85
N PRO A 92 26.40 -2.82 -9.37
CA PRO A 92 27.67 -2.48 -8.74
C PRO A 92 27.50 -2.10 -7.26
N TYR A 93 28.49 -2.42 -6.43
CA TYR A 93 28.45 -2.18 -4.99
C TYR A 93 28.21 -0.70 -4.66
N GLU A 94 28.79 0.21 -5.44
CA GLU A 94 28.62 1.66 -5.27
C GLU A 94 27.16 2.08 -5.42
N TYR A 95 26.41 1.42 -6.31
CA TYR A 95 24.98 1.68 -6.45
C TYR A 95 24.20 1.13 -5.26
N GLN A 96 24.48 -0.10 -4.85
CA GLN A 96 23.83 -0.71 -3.69
C GLN A 96 24.05 0.14 -2.43
N GLU A 97 25.27 0.63 -2.21
CA GLU A 97 25.64 1.52 -1.11
C GLU A 97 24.92 2.87 -1.21
N SER A 98 24.73 3.42 -2.40
CA SER A 98 23.98 4.67 -2.59
C SER A 98 22.50 4.56 -2.18
N VAL A 99 21.91 3.36 -2.34
CA VAL A 99 20.50 3.09 -2.00
C VAL A 99 20.37 2.64 -0.55
N LEU A 100 21.20 1.70 -0.11
CA LEU A 100 21.21 1.08 1.21
C LEU A 100 22.60 1.24 1.90
N PRO A 101 22.94 2.45 2.38
CA PRO A 101 24.20 2.69 3.06
C PRO A 101 24.43 1.70 4.22
N ALA A 102 25.62 1.10 4.28
CA ALA A 102 25.98 0.12 5.29
C ALA A 102 25.93 0.71 6.71
N ASP A 103 26.23 2.00 6.84
CA ASP A 103 26.19 2.72 8.11
C ASP A 103 24.77 2.87 8.69
N VAL A 104 23.73 2.71 7.85
CA VAL A 104 22.33 2.75 8.31
C VAL A 104 21.81 1.31 8.50
N THR A 105 21.95 0.84 9.74
CA THR A 105 21.54 -0.52 10.14
C THR A 105 20.05 -0.63 10.49
N ALA A 106 19.40 0.49 10.80
CA ALA A 106 17.95 0.54 11.03
C ALA A 106 17.20 0.39 9.70
N ARG A 107 16.80 -0.83 9.38
CA ARG A 107 16.11 -1.18 8.13
C ARG A 107 14.81 -1.91 8.42
N VAL A 108 13.74 -1.51 7.73
CA VAL A 108 12.42 -2.14 7.85
C VAL A 108 11.93 -2.55 6.47
N ALA A 109 11.82 -3.85 6.21
CA ALA A 109 11.17 -4.38 5.01
C ALA A 109 9.68 -4.59 5.24
N VAL A 110 8.85 -4.17 4.28
CA VAL A 110 7.39 -4.27 4.32
C VAL A 110 6.90 -5.02 3.08
N GLU A 111 6.43 -6.25 3.26
CA GLU A 111 5.88 -7.07 2.19
C GLU A 111 4.75 -7.97 2.72
N ALA A 112 3.66 -8.10 1.96
CA ALA A 112 2.61 -9.07 2.22
C ALA A 112 3.01 -10.50 1.75
N GLY A 113 4.19 -10.95 2.17
CA GLY A 113 4.83 -12.20 1.77
C GLY A 113 5.53 -12.90 2.93
N VAL A 114 6.44 -13.85 2.63
CA VAL A 114 7.27 -14.52 3.64
C VAL A 114 8.50 -13.67 3.91
N ALA A 115 8.92 -13.55 5.18
CA ALA A 115 10.04 -12.69 5.58
C ALA A 115 11.44 -13.22 5.20
N MET A 116 11.59 -14.53 4.91
CA MET A 116 12.90 -15.16 4.69
C MET A 116 13.81 -14.45 3.67
N PRO A 117 13.32 -13.96 2.51
CA PRO A 117 14.16 -13.28 1.53
C PRO A 117 14.78 -11.97 2.03
N TRP A 118 14.17 -11.32 3.03
CA TRP A 118 14.54 -9.97 3.45
C TRP A 118 15.72 -9.90 4.40
N HIS A 119 16.09 -11.00 5.06
CA HIS A 119 17.16 -11.02 6.07
C HIS A 119 18.50 -10.49 5.54
N LYS A 120 18.85 -10.80 4.28
CA LYS A 120 20.08 -10.31 3.64
C LYS A 120 20.11 -8.79 3.48
N ILE A 121 18.94 -8.19 3.26
CA ILE A 121 18.80 -6.76 2.96
C ILE A 121 18.67 -5.95 4.25
N VAL A 122 17.87 -6.43 5.21
CA VAL A 122 17.63 -5.69 6.46
C VAL A 122 18.75 -5.88 7.50
N GLY A 123 19.52 -6.96 7.41
CA GLY A 123 20.60 -7.27 8.36
C GLY A 123 20.10 -7.63 9.76
N ASP A 124 21.03 -7.86 10.68
CA ASP A 124 20.74 -8.39 12.03
C ASP A 124 19.95 -7.42 12.92
N ALA A 125 20.17 -6.12 12.74
CA ALA A 125 19.45 -5.06 13.46
C ALA A 125 18.09 -4.73 12.82
N GLY A 126 17.83 -5.22 11.61
CA GLY A 126 16.65 -4.90 10.83
C GLY A 126 15.39 -5.64 11.27
N LYS A 127 14.24 -5.17 10.78
CA LYS A 127 12.94 -5.82 10.97
C LYS A 127 12.27 -6.08 9.62
N SER A 128 11.50 -7.16 9.54
CA SER A 128 10.66 -7.47 8.37
C SER A 128 9.23 -7.66 8.84
N TYR A 129 8.31 -6.88 8.28
CA TYR A 129 6.87 -7.05 8.51
C TYR A 129 6.30 -7.99 7.44
N ARG A 130 5.56 -9.02 7.89
CA ARG A 130 5.03 -10.10 7.05
C ARG A 130 3.59 -10.43 7.40
N SER A 131 2.88 -11.12 6.50
CA SER A 131 1.67 -11.86 6.88
C SER A 131 2.06 -13.10 7.71
N SER A 132 1.49 -13.26 8.90
CA SER A 132 1.84 -14.34 9.83
C SER A 132 0.95 -15.60 9.71
N THR A 133 -0.04 -15.60 8.83
CA THR A 133 -1.08 -16.66 8.80
C THR A 133 -1.53 -16.94 7.37
N THR A 134 -1.84 -18.22 7.06
CA THR A 134 -2.50 -18.61 5.81
C THR A 134 -3.79 -17.80 5.63
N GLY A 135 -3.98 -17.21 4.45
CA GLY A 135 -5.16 -16.39 4.17
C GLY A 135 -6.46 -17.14 4.50
N ASN A 136 -7.38 -16.47 5.20
CA ASN A 136 -8.67 -17.03 5.55
C ASN A 136 -9.54 -17.12 4.30
N GLN A 137 -9.51 -18.27 3.63
CA GLN A 137 -10.42 -18.61 2.52
C GLN A 137 -11.81 -18.89 3.10
N ARG A 138 -12.55 -17.85 3.48
CA ARG A 138 -13.99 -17.98 3.69
C ARG A 138 -14.64 -17.98 2.31
N ILE A 139 -14.64 -19.15 1.67
CA ILE A 139 -15.51 -19.45 0.52
C ILE A 139 -16.93 -19.10 0.97
N THR A 140 -17.51 -18.05 0.38
CA THR A 140 -18.93 -17.78 0.53
C THR A 140 -19.69 -19.01 0.07
N ARG A 141 -20.63 -19.44 0.91
CA ARG A 141 -21.41 -20.68 0.85
C ARG A 141 -21.68 -21.16 -0.58
N PRO A 142 -21.61 -22.49 -0.85
CA PRO A 142 -22.21 -23.02 -2.07
C PRO A 142 -23.67 -22.57 -2.10
N CYS A 143 -24.10 -22.08 -3.26
CA CYS A 143 -25.50 -21.84 -3.55
C CYS A 143 -26.21 -23.20 -3.51
N THR A 144 -26.62 -23.65 -2.32
CA THR A 144 -27.57 -24.74 -2.19
C THR A 144 -28.92 -24.19 -2.61
N GLY A 145 -29.32 -24.52 -3.84
CA GLY A 145 -30.68 -24.33 -4.30
C GLY A 145 -31.63 -25.00 -3.34
N ASN A 146 -32.50 -24.21 -2.72
CA ASN A 146 -33.73 -24.73 -2.18
C ASN A 146 -34.85 -23.81 -2.62
N SER A 147 -35.72 -24.37 -3.46
CA SER A 147 -36.94 -23.77 -3.97
C SER A 147 -37.92 -23.51 -2.82
N ALA A 148 -38.16 -22.23 -2.52
CA ALA A 148 -39.40 -21.76 -1.91
C ALA A 148 -39.48 -20.24 -2.10
N SER A 149 -40.10 -19.80 -3.21
CA SER A 149 -40.50 -18.41 -3.40
C SER A 149 -41.72 -18.10 -2.51
N PRO A 150 -41.69 -17.03 -1.70
CA PRO A 150 -42.93 -16.47 -1.15
C PRO A 150 -43.69 -15.76 -2.28
N GLN A 151 -44.88 -16.26 -2.62
CA GLN A 151 -45.76 -15.61 -3.60
C GLN A 151 -46.22 -14.24 -3.07
N LYS A 152 -45.97 -13.19 -3.85
CA LYS A 152 -46.53 -11.86 -3.65
C LYS A 152 -47.92 -11.83 -4.31
N PRO A 153 -49.00 -11.43 -3.61
CA PRO A 153 -50.31 -11.29 -4.24
C PRO A 153 -50.27 -10.15 -5.28
N SER A 154 -50.83 -10.44 -6.45
CA SER A 154 -50.91 -9.56 -7.61
C SER A 154 -52.08 -8.57 -7.50
N SER A 155 -51.87 -7.35 -8.04
CA SER A 155 -52.82 -6.56 -8.83
C SER A 155 -52.22 -5.16 -9.12
N PRO A 156 -52.79 -4.32 -10.01
CA PRO A 156 -52.52 -4.31 -11.44
C PRO A 156 -51.78 -3.02 -11.91
N ARG A 157 -51.13 -3.08 -13.08
CA ARG A 157 -50.46 -1.93 -13.74
C ARG A 157 -51.48 -0.94 -14.32
N PRO A 158 -51.12 0.35 -14.44
CA PRO A 158 -50.92 0.86 -15.80
C PRO A 158 -49.77 1.87 -15.99
N ASN A 159 -49.07 1.66 -17.11
CA ASN A 159 -48.40 2.62 -17.99
C ASN A 159 -47.09 3.29 -17.56
N ASP A 160 -46.04 2.87 -18.28
CA ASP A 160 -44.81 3.58 -18.53
C ASP A 160 -45.09 4.89 -19.29
N HIS A 161 -44.72 6.03 -18.71
CA HIS A 161 -44.56 7.30 -19.44
C HIS A 161 -43.35 8.08 -18.91
N TRP A 162 -42.43 8.36 -19.83
CA TRP A 162 -41.30 9.26 -19.66
C TRP A 162 -41.77 10.71 -19.48
N THR A 163 -41.41 11.36 -18.36
CA THR A 163 -41.40 12.83 -18.26
C THR A 163 -40.47 13.29 -17.12
N THR A 164 -39.41 14.02 -17.46
CA THR A 164 -38.87 15.15 -16.65
C THR A 164 -39.55 16.44 -17.17
N PRO A 165 -39.52 17.64 -16.51
CA PRO A 165 -38.56 18.17 -15.52
C PRO A 165 -39.14 19.06 -14.37
N GLU A 166 -38.22 19.57 -13.51
CA GLU A 166 -38.34 20.71 -12.54
C GLU A 166 -39.35 20.56 -11.37
N GLU A 167 -39.13 21.01 -10.13
CA GLU A 167 -38.34 22.09 -9.51
C GLU A 167 -38.29 21.83 -7.98
N GLY A 168 -37.29 22.30 -7.23
CA GLY A 168 -37.36 22.33 -5.75
C GLY A 168 -36.04 22.31 -4.98
N LEU A 169 -35.43 23.49 -4.82
CA LEU A 169 -34.27 23.78 -3.95
C LEU A 169 -34.60 23.57 -2.46
N ILE A 170 -33.84 22.75 -1.71
CA ILE A 170 -33.62 22.95 -0.26
C ILE A 170 -32.17 22.53 0.09
N ASN A 171 -31.41 23.50 0.61
CA ASN A 171 -30.10 23.34 1.25
C ASN A 171 -30.28 22.78 2.66
N ASP A 172 -29.54 21.73 3.04
CA ASP A 172 -29.42 21.29 4.43
C ASP A 172 -27.95 21.31 4.89
N SER A 173 -27.48 22.52 5.17
CA SER A 173 -26.30 22.77 6.00
C SER A 173 -26.73 22.88 7.48
N GLU A 174 -27.29 21.83 8.06
CA GLU A 174 -27.67 21.88 9.49
C GLU A 174 -27.83 20.50 10.18
N SER A 175 -26.88 19.58 9.99
CA SER A 175 -26.80 18.37 10.84
C SER A 175 -25.43 18.13 11.51
N GLN A 176 -24.56 19.15 11.52
CA GLN A 176 -23.26 19.14 12.22
C GLN A 176 -23.30 19.74 13.64
N SER A 177 -24.47 19.90 14.27
CA SER A 177 -24.56 20.59 15.58
C SER A 177 -25.37 19.88 16.67
N ARG A 178 -25.65 18.58 16.53
CA ARG A 178 -26.25 17.77 17.62
C ARG A 178 -25.48 16.48 17.88
N ARG A 179 -24.21 16.61 18.25
CA ARG A 179 -23.45 15.48 18.84
C ARG A 179 -22.30 15.92 19.76
N ILE A 180 -22.51 17.01 20.50
CA ILE A 180 -21.73 17.35 21.69
C ILE A 180 -22.71 17.30 22.86
N GLU A 181 -22.45 16.42 23.84
CA GLU A 181 -22.85 16.50 25.26
C GLU A 181 -23.11 15.10 25.84
N ARG A 182 -22.04 14.43 26.26
CA ARG A 182 -21.98 13.50 27.41
C ARG A 182 -20.55 12.95 27.50
N GLY A 183 -19.73 13.49 28.41
CA GLY A 183 -18.44 12.86 28.70
C GLY A 183 -17.30 13.74 29.21
N ARG A 184 -17.56 14.78 30.01
CA ARG A 184 -16.52 15.39 30.87
C ARG A 184 -17.08 15.61 32.27
N ARG A 185 -16.56 14.88 33.25
CA ARG A 185 -16.74 15.19 34.68
C ARG A 185 -15.38 15.09 35.36
N ILE A 186 -14.83 16.25 35.68
CA ILE A 186 -13.69 16.48 36.56
C ILE A 186 -14.24 16.55 37.99
N ARG A 187 -13.54 15.97 38.97
CA ARG A 187 -13.51 16.42 40.36
C ARG A 187 -12.08 16.30 40.90
N LEU A 188 -11.49 17.46 41.21
CA LEU A 188 -10.42 17.67 42.18
C LEU A 188 -11.10 18.12 43.49
N VAL A 189 -10.70 17.54 44.63
CA VAL A 189 -10.90 18.11 45.98
C VAL A 189 -9.74 17.64 46.85
N GLY A 190 -9.12 18.57 47.58
CA GLY A 190 -8.42 18.33 48.86
C GLY A 190 -6.94 18.05 48.77
#